data_AF-A0A929XCI5-F1
#
_entry.id   AF-A0A929XCI5-F1
#
_cell.length_a   1.000
_cell.length_b   1.000
_cell.length_c   1.000
_cell.angle_alpha   90.00
_cell.angle_beta   90.00
_cell.angle_gamma   90.00
#
_symmetry.space_group_name_H-M   'P 1'
#
loop_
_entity.id
_entity.type
_entity.pdbx_description
1 polymer ?
#
loop_
_entity_poly.entity_id
_entity_poly.type
_entity_poly.pdbx_seq_one_letter_code
_entity_poly.pdbx_strand_id
1 'polypeptide(L)'
;MNNMWGDMSQYSEIYWPWPIAIYLFLAGLSAGATMVALLVKWNRHESEQNSIWDAMIRAGAITAPLTICAGLLLLIFDLGKPFSFYLLLIKFNFGSVMSLGVLALLIYVPFSFVFALCVFGEEICKFKLLAFLRPIVNLLSSFAKASKAFERVLFILALCVGAYTG
;
A
#
# COMPACT_ATOMS: atom_id res chain seq x y z
N MET A 1 -27.91 -6.63 42.55
CA MET A 1 -26.60 -6.40 43.18
C MET A 1 -25.78 -5.58 42.20
N ASN A 2 -25.43 -4.34 42.54
CA ASN A 2 -24.58 -3.51 41.68
C ASN A 2 -23.16 -4.09 41.69
N ASN A 3 -22.64 -4.45 40.52
CA ASN A 3 -21.27 -4.92 40.39
C ASN A 3 -20.31 -3.76 40.72
N MET A 4 -19.44 -3.94 41.72
CA MET A 4 -18.47 -2.92 42.16
C MET A 4 -17.26 -2.76 41.22
N TRP A 5 -17.24 -3.49 40.09
CA TRP A 5 -16.07 -3.66 39.23
C TRP A 5 -16.27 -3.11 37.81
N GLY A 6 -17.32 -2.30 37.61
CA GLY A 6 -17.71 -1.82 36.28
C GLY A 6 -18.56 -2.84 35.50
N ASP A 7 -19.21 -2.36 34.46
CA ASP A 7 -20.13 -3.17 33.64
C ASP A 7 -19.33 -4.19 32.79
N MET A 8 -19.75 -5.46 32.81
CA MET A 8 -19.07 -6.54 32.08
C MET A 8 -19.30 -6.47 30.56
N SER A 9 -20.23 -5.61 30.11
CA SER A 9 -20.45 -5.28 28.69
C SER A 9 -19.17 -4.82 27.97
N GLN A 10 -18.21 -4.27 28.71
CA GLN A 10 -16.90 -3.82 28.23
C GLN A 10 -16.01 -4.97 27.70
N TYR A 11 -16.18 -6.19 28.24
CA TYR A 11 -15.39 -7.36 27.86
C TYR A 11 -16.10 -8.27 26.85
N SER A 12 -17.40 -8.07 26.61
CA SER A 12 -18.15 -8.82 25.59
C SER A 12 -17.99 -8.26 24.17
N GLU A 13 -17.53 -7.02 24.03
CA GLU A 13 -17.48 -6.33 22.74
C GLU A 13 -16.04 -6.13 22.27
N ILE A 14 -15.45 -7.18 21.67
CA ILE A 14 -14.31 -6.97 20.78
C ILE A 14 -14.83 -6.21 19.55
N TYR A 15 -14.69 -4.89 19.56
CA TYR A 15 -15.14 -4.04 18.45
C TYR A 15 -14.41 -4.38 17.16
N TRP A 16 -13.10 -4.69 17.24
CA TRP A 16 -12.26 -5.02 16.08
C TRP A 16 -11.76 -6.46 16.14
N PRO A 17 -12.27 -7.35 15.26
CA PRO A 17 -11.76 -8.71 15.16
C PRO A 17 -10.30 -8.75 14.68
N TRP A 18 -9.61 -9.85 14.99
CA TRP A 18 -8.19 -10.06 14.66
C TRP A 18 -7.79 -9.86 13.17
N PRO A 19 -8.65 -10.08 12.15
CA PRO A 19 -8.27 -9.81 10.76
C PRO A 19 -7.96 -8.33 10.51
N ILE A 20 -8.62 -7.42 11.23
CA ILE A 20 -8.37 -5.98 11.15
C ILE A 20 -6.95 -5.67 11.65
N ALA A 21 -6.52 -6.28 12.75
CA ALA A 21 -5.17 -6.10 13.27
C ALA A 21 -4.09 -6.53 12.25
N ILE A 22 -4.33 -7.65 11.55
CA ILE A 22 -3.42 -8.11 10.49
C ILE A 22 -3.46 -7.16 9.29
N TYR A 23 -4.63 -6.67 8.90
CA TYR A 23 -4.76 -5.67 7.85
C TYR A 23 -3.93 -4.41 8.17
N LEU A 24 -4.06 -3.85 9.38
CA LEU A 24 -3.33 -2.66 9.81
C LEU A 24 -1.82 -2.90 9.79
N PHE A 25 -1.38 -4.07 10.27
CA PHE A 25 0.02 -4.47 10.21
C PHE A 25 0.53 -4.56 8.75
N LEU A 26 -0.21 -5.23 7.87
CA LEU A 26 0.18 -5.39 6.46
C LEU A 26 0.18 -4.06 5.70
N ALA A 27 -0.77 -3.18 6.00
CA ALA A 27 -0.84 -1.85 5.41
C ALA A 27 0.34 -0.97 5.88
N GLY A 28 0.68 -1.01 7.17
CA GLY A 28 1.87 -0.35 7.73
C GLY A 28 3.17 -0.90 7.15
N LEU A 29 3.28 -2.23 7.00
CA LEU A 29 4.43 -2.88 6.37
C LEU A 29 4.58 -2.46 4.91
N SER A 30 3.47 -2.37 4.16
CA SER A 30 3.48 -1.86 2.79
C SER A 30 4.00 -0.43 2.71
N ALA A 31 3.44 0.47 3.53
CA ALA A 31 3.85 1.87 3.58
C ALA A 31 5.33 2.02 3.95
N GLY A 32 5.78 1.32 4.99
CA GLY A 32 7.17 1.33 5.44
C GLY A 32 8.13 0.79 4.37
N ALA A 33 7.77 -0.31 3.70
CA ALA A 33 8.58 -0.87 2.61
C ALA A 33 8.73 0.12 1.44
N THR A 34 7.64 0.80 1.05
CA THR A 34 7.68 1.84 0.01
C THR A 34 8.56 3.02 0.43
N MET A 35 8.43 3.49 1.67
CA MET A 35 9.24 4.60 2.20
C MET A 35 10.73 4.26 2.19
N VAL A 36 11.10 3.07 2.70
CA VAL A 36 12.50 2.62 2.71
C VAL A 36 13.04 2.48 1.29
N ALA A 37 12.27 1.88 0.37
CA ALA A 37 12.68 1.74 -1.03
C ALA A 37 12.92 3.11 -1.70
N LEU A 38 12.07 4.09 -1.45
CA LEU A 38 12.23 5.44 -2.00
C LEU A 38 13.41 6.19 -1.38
N LEU A 39 13.60 6.11 -0.05
CA LEU A 39 14.75 6.73 0.61
C LEU A 39 16.08 6.16 0.10
N VAL A 40 16.16 4.84 -0.04
CA VAL A 40 17.34 4.17 -0.61
C VAL A 40 17.54 4.60 -2.06
N LYS A 41 16.46 4.69 -2.86
CA LYS A 41 16.53 5.12 -4.26
C LYS A 41 17.04 6.57 -4.39
N TRP A 42 16.64 7.48 -3.50
CA TRP A 42 17.09 8.87 -3.50
C TRP A 42 18.54 9.04 -3.04
N ASN A 43 19.00 8.19 -2.13
CA ASN A 43 20.38 8.23 -1.61
C ASN A 43 21.36 7.40 -2.44
N ARG A 44 20.91 6.73 -3.51
CA ARG A 44 21.77 5.90 -4.35
C ARG A 44 22.73 6.75 -5.19
N HIS A 45 24.01 6.43 -5.15
CA HIS A 45 25.01 6.99 -6.07
C HIS A 45 25.06 6.20 -7.38
N GLU A 46 25.26 6.87 -8.52
CA GLU A 46 25.20 6.27 -9.87
C GLU A 46 26.22 5.14 -10.11
N SER A 47 27.27 5.02 -9.29
CA SER A 47 28.30 3.97 -9.43
C SER A 47 27.91 2.59 -8.87
N GLU A 48 26.74 2.44 -8.25
CA GLU A 48 26.33 1.22 -7.53
C GLU A 48 25.19 0.43 -8.21
N GLN A 49 25.14 0.47 -9.54
CA GLN A 49 24.28 -0.41 -10.32
C GLN A 49 24.69 -1.88 -10.03
N ASN A 50 23.83 -2.65 -9.34
CA ASN A 50 24.03 -4.03 -8.81
C ASN A 50 24.57 -4.15 -7.36
N SER A 51 24.47 -3.11 -6.54
CA SER A 51 24.77 -3.20 -5.10
C SER A 51 23.55 -3.65 -4.27
N ILE A 52 23.76 -3.90 -2.97
CA ILE A 52 22.73 -4.25 -1.96
C ILE A 52 21.54 -3.28 -2.02
N TRP A 53 21.78 -2.01 -2.34
CA TRP A 53 20.75 -0.98 -2.49
C TRP A 53 19.72 -1.30 -3.57
N ASP A 54 20.13 -1.88 -4.70
CA ASP A 54 19.20 -2.25 -5.78
C ASP A 54 18.28 -3.41 -5.33
N ALA A 55 18.86 -4.36 -4.59
CA ALA A 55 18.08 -5.45 -3.99
C ALA A 55 17.07 -4.93 -2.95
N MET A 56 17.43 -3.92 -2.15
CA MET A 56 16.50 -3.30 -1.19
C MET A 56 15.34 -2.58 -1.89
N ILE A 57 15.61 -1.81 -2.95
CA ILE A 57 14.58 -1.13 -3.73
C ILE A 57 13.63 -2.15 -4.36
N ARG A 58 14.17 -3.21 -4.96
CA ARG A 58 13.38 -4.31 -5.56
C ARG A 58 12.55 -5.05 -4.53
N ALA A 59 13.12 -5.36 -3.37
CA ALA A 59 12.40 -6.00 -2.28
C ALA A 59 11.21 -5.14 -1.84
N GLY A 60 11.44 -3.85 -1.55
CA GLY A 60 10.37 -2.93 -1.15
C GLY A 60 9.30 -2.73 -2.24
N ALA A 61 9.72 -2.67 -3.49
CA ALA A 61 8.82 -2.53 -4.64
C ALA A 61 7.92 -3.76 -4.86
N ILE A 62 8.33 -4.97 -4.46
CA ILE A 62 7.48 -6.17 -4.49
C ILE A 62 6.63 -6.29 -3.23
N THR A 63 7.25 -6.09 -2.07
CA THR A 63 6.56 -6.31 -0.78
C THR A 63 5.43 -5.32 -0.59
N ALA A 64 5.59 -4.04 -0.99
CA ALA A 64 4.57 -3.02 -0.87
C ALA A 64 3.22 -3.38 -1.54
N PRO A 65 3.15 -3.65 -2.86
CA PRO A 65 1.88 -3.99 -3.52
C PRO A 65 1.33 -5.35 -3.06
N LEU A 66 2.20 -6.31 -2.71
CA LEU A 66 1.76 -7.64 -2.31
C LEU A 66 1.08 -7.62 -0.93
N THR A 67 1.68 -6.92 0.02
CA THR A 67 1.18 -6.83 1.40
C THR A 67 -0.06 -5.95 1.50
N ILE A 68 -0.14 -4.85 0.75
CA ILE A 68 -1.36 -4.03 0.72
C ILE A 68 -2.54 -4.76 0.11
N CYS A 69 -2.32 -5.53 -0.97
CA CYS A 69 -3.37 -6.36 -1.56
C CYS A 69 -3.87 -7.44 -0.58
N ALA A 70 -2.94 -8.13 0.10
CA ALA A 70 -3.30 -9.11 1.12
C ALA A 70 -4.10 -8.48 2.27
N GLY A 71 -3.68 -7.30 2.74
CA GLY A 71 -4.40 -6.54 3.77
C GLY A 71 -5.80 -6.12 3.30
N LEU A 72 -5.93 -5.58 2.09
CA LEU A 72 -7.22 -5.16 1.56
C LEU A 72 -8.19 -6.32 1.36
N LEU A 73 -7.70 -7.50 0.96
CA LEU A 73 -8.52 -8.70 0.89
C LEU A 73 -9.08 -9.07 2.26
N LEU A 74 -8.24 -9.08 3.31
CA LEU A 74 -8.70 -9.32 4.68
C LEU A 74 -9.75 -8.30 5.12
N LEU A 75 -9.54 -7.01 4.82
CA LEU A 75 -10.51 -5.95 5.12
C LEU A 75 -11.85 -6.17 4.41
N ILE A 76 -11.84 -6.60 3.15
CA ILE A 76 -13.07 -6.87 2.38
C ILE A 76 -13.80 -8.11 2.94
N PHE A 77 -13.08 -9.14 3.35
CA PHE A 77 -13.66 -10.33 3.97
C PHE A 77 -14.26 -10.02 5.33
N ASP A 78 -13.58 -9.22 6.15
CA ASP A 78 -14.06 -8.81 7.47
C ASP A 78 -15.37 -8.01 7.40
N LEU A 79 -15.54 -7.21 6.34
CA LEU A 79 -16.75 -6.43 6.09
C LEU A 79 -18.02 -7.29 5.89
N GLY A 80 -17.89 -8.60 5.69
CA GLY A 80 -19.00 -9.56 5.54
C GLY A 80 -19.89 -9.38 4.30
N LYS A 81 -19.74 -8.26 3.58
CA LYS A 81 -20.49 -7.90 2.35
C LYS A 81 -19.52 -7.39 1.27
N PRO A 82 -18.73 -8.29 0.65
CA PRO A 82 -17.70 -7.89 -0.32
C PRO A 82 -18.27 -7.11 -1.51
N PHE A 83 -19.46 -7.48 -1.98
CA PHE A 83 -20.15 -6.79 -3.08
C PHE A 83 -20.66 -5.40 -2.73
N SER A 84 -20.72 -5.00 -1.46
CA SER A 84 -21.13 -3.65 -1.06
C SER A 84 -19.96 -2.70 -0.85
N PHE A 85 -18.71 -3.18 -0.95
CA PHE A 85 -17.50 -2.36 -0.76
C PHE A 85 -17.46 -1.14 -1.71
N TYR A 86 -17.99 -1.28 -2.93
CA TYR A 86 -18.04 -0.15 -3.87
C TYR A 86 -18.85 1.05 -3.35
N LEU A 87 -19.80 0.84 -2.42
CA LEU A 87 -20.56 1.94 -1.82
C LEU A 87 -19.68 2.82 -0.93
N LEU A 88 -18.66 2.25 -0.26
CA LEU A 88 -17.65 3.03 0.47
C LEU A 88 -16.80 3.89 -0.47
N LEU A 89 -16.61 3.45 -1.71
CA LEU A 89 -15.89 4.21 -2.75
C LEU A 89 -16.73 5.31 -3.41
N ILE A 90 -18.05 5.36 -3.16
CA ILE A 90 -18.95 6.35 -3.76
C ILE A 90 -19.48 7.33 -2.70
N LYS A 91 -19.81 6.85 -1.50
CA LYS A 91 -20.34 7.66 -0.40
C LYS A 91 -19.22 8.12 0.54
N PHE A 92 -18.44 9.10 0.09
CA PHE A 92 -17.37 9.69 0.91
C PHE A 92 -17.92 10.62 2.00
N ASN A 93 -17.42 10.46 3.22
CA ASN A 93 -17.66 11.38 4.33
C ASN A 93 -16.31 11.87 4.87
N PHE A 94 -15.97 13.12 4.55
CA PHE A 94 -14.69 13.74 4.96
C PHE A 94 -14.53 13.91 6.47
N GLY A 95 -15.60 13.78 7.26
CA GLY A 95 -15.54 13.80 8.73
C GLY A 95 -15.12 12.47 9.36
N SER A 96 -15.06 11.38 8.59
CA SER A 96 -14.67 10.05 9.10
C SER A 96 -13.25 9.68 8.69
N VAL A 97 -12.42 9.34 9.68
CA VAL A 97 -11.04 8.86 9.49
C VAL A 97 -10.99 7.64 8.58
N MET A 98 -11.96 6.73 8.71
CA MET A 98 -12.07 5.53 7.88
C MET A 98 -12.27 5.85 6.39
N SER A 99 -13.08 6.87 6.07
CA SER A 99 -13.34 7.29 4.68
C SER A 99 -12.11 7.96 4.06
N LEU A 100 -11.37 8.75 4.84
CA LEU A 100 -10.09 9.33 4.43
C LEU A 100 -9.04 8.25 4.17
N GLY A 101 -8.96 7.22 5.02
CA GLY A 101 -8.08 6.08 4.81
C GLY A 101 -8.37 5.31 3.53
N VAL A 102 -9.65 5.03 3.24
CA VAL A 102 -10.07 4.38 1.99
C VAL A 102 -9.65 5.22 0.78
N LEU A 103 -9.81 6.55 0.83
CA LEU A 103 -9.37 7.44 -0.24
C LEU A 103 -7.85 7.41 -0.44
N ALA A 104 -7.08 7.46 0.66
CA ALA A 104 -5.63 7.37 0.61
C ALA A 104 -5.16 6.03 0.02
N LEU A 105 -5.78 4.93 0.43
CA LEU A 105 -5.50 3.58 -0.09
C LEU A 105 -5.85 3.45 -1.57
N LEU A 106 -6.96 4.03 -2.01
CA LEU A 106 -7.39 4.01 -3.41
C LEU A 106 -6.35 4.65 -4.33
N ILE A 107 -5.67 5.70 -3.87
CA ILE A 107 -4.61 6.38 -4.63
C ILE A 107 -3.26 5.69 -4.44
N TYR A 108 -2.94 5.26 -3.21
CA TYR A 108 -1.67 4.63 -2.89
C TYR A 108 -1.46 3.30 -3.62
N VAL A 109 -2.47 2.42 -3.68
CA VAL A 109 -2.37 1.10 -4.31
C VAL A 109 -1.92 1.18 -5.78
N PRO A 110 -2.60 1.90 -6.68
CA PRO A 110 -2.17 1.98 -8.07
C PRO A 110 -0.77 2.62 -8.18
N PHE A 111 -0.45 3.64 -7.38
CA PHE A 111 0.88 4.23 -7.39
C PHE A 111 1.96 3.23 -6.94
N SER A 112 1.70 2.39 -5.95
CA SER A 112 2.60 1.31 -5.52
C SER A 112 2.84 0.31 -6.65
N PHE A 113 1.80 -0.07 -7.40
CA PHE A 113 1.95 -0.91 -8.59
C PHE A 113 2.75 -0.23 -9.69
N VAL A 114 2.51 1.05 -9.97
CA VAL A 114 3.30 1.81 -10.96
C VAL A 114 4.77 1.84 -10.54
N PHE A 115 5.06 2.07 -9.26
CA PHE A 115 6.43 2.04 -8.74
C PHE A 115 7.08 0.67 -8.94
N ALA A 116 6.37 -0.42 -8.62
CA ALA A 116 6.83 -1.78 -8.85
C ALA A 116 7.13 -2.04 -10.35
N LEU A 117 6.21 -1.68 -11.24
CA LEU A 117 6.41 -1.81 -12.68
C LEU A 117 7.60 -1.00 -13.19
N CYS A 118 7.88 0.16 -12.62
CA CYS A 118 9.04 0.96 -13.00
C CYS A 118 10.37 0.34 -12.56
N VAL A 119 10.38 -0.29 -11.39
CA VAL A 119 11.56 -1.00 -10.86
C VAL A 119 11.82 -2.29 -11.65
N PHE A 120 10.78 -3.05 -11.98
CA PHE A 120 10.89 -4.33 -12.70
C PHE A 120 10.71 -4.23 -14.21
N GLY A 121 10.57 -3.02 -14.78
CA GLY A 121 10.21 -2.84 -16.19
C GLY A 121 11.14 -3.54 -17.17
N GLU A 122 12.44 -3.58 -16.87
CA GLU A 122 13.43 -4.29 -17.69
C GLU A 122 13.28 -5.81 -17.63
N GLU A 123 12.91 -6.36 -16.48
CA GLU A 123 12.69 -7.81 -16.33
C GLU A 123 11.35 -8.25 -16.94
N ILE A 124 10.31 -7.43 -16.79
CA ILE A 124 9.02 -7.64 -17.43
C ILE A 124 9.18 -7.63 -18.95
N CYS A 125 10.04 -6.77 -19.49
CA CYS A 125 10.38 -6.77 -20.91
C CYS A 125 11.11 -8.04 -21.35
N LYS A 126 11.83 -8.76 -20.48
CA LYS A 126 12.50 -10.02 -20.84
C LYS A 126 11.54 -11.22 -20.89
N PHE A 127 10.45 -11.20 -20.12
CA PHE A 127 9.47 -12.30 -20.12
C PHE A 127 8.49 -12.24 -21.30
N LYS A 128 8.39 -13.33 -22.07
CA LYS A 128 7.47 -13.45 -23.22
C LYS A 128 5.99 -13.37 -22.82
N LEU A 129 5.61 -13.90 -21.66
CA LEU A 129 4.21 -13.93 -21.20
C LEU A 129 3.67 -12.52 -20.88
N LEU A 130 4.53 -11.64 -20.40
CA LEU A 130 4.19 -10.26 -20.03
C LEU A 130 4.49 -9.26 -21.16
N ALA A 131 4.86 -9.76 -22.35
CA ALA A 131 5.24 -8.92 -23.49
C ALA A 131 4.09 -7.99 -23.95
N PHE A 132 2.84 -8.37 -23.73
CA PHE A 132 1.66 -7.52 -24.02
C PHE A 132 1.61 -6.26 -23.16
N LEU A 133 2.19 -6.27 -21.96
CA LEU A 133 2.25 -5.11 -21.06
C LEU A 133 3.41 -4.16 -21.39
N ARG A 134 4.34 -4.53 -22.29
CA ARG A 134 5.49 -3.69 -22.67
C ARG A 134 5.15 -2.25 -23.06
N PRO A 135 4.16 -1.97 -23.93
CA PRO A 135 3.83 -0.57 -24.28
C PRO A 135 3.35 0.23 -23.06
N ILE A 136 2.56 -0.39 -22.18
CA ILE A 136 2.05 0.21 -20.96
C ILE A 136 3.21 0.48 -19.99
N VAL A 137 4.07 -0.52 -19.76
CA VAL A 137 5.25 -0.41 -18.89
C VAL A 137 6.23 0.66 -19.39
N ASN A 138 6.47 0.75 -20.70
CA ASN A 138 7.35 1.78 -21.26
C ASN A 138 6.76 3.19 -21.13
N LEU A 139 5.46 3.37 -21.37
CA LEU A 139 4.78 4.65 -21.18
C LEU A 139 4.84 5.10 -19.71
N LEU A 140 4.44 4.21 -18.79
CA LEU A 140 4.42 4.47 -17.36
C LEU A 140 5.81 4.68 -16.78
N SER A 141 6.79 3.85 -17.17
CA SER A 141 8.17 3.99 -16.70
C SER A 141 8.85 5.23 -17.26
N SER A 142 8.54 5.65 -18.48
CA SER A 142 9.04 6.92 -19.01
C SER A 142 8.50 8.10 -18.20
N PHE A 143 7.19 8.11 -17.92
CA PHE A 143 6.56 9.15 -17.10
C PHE A 143 7.07 9.16 -15.65
N ALA A 144 7.17 7.99 -15.02
CA ALA A 144 7.59 7.87 -13.63
C ALA A 144 9.10 8.07 -13.43
N LYS A 145 9.96 7.58 -14.33
CA LYS A 145 11.42 7.86 -14.29
C LYS A 145 11.70 9.34 -14.57
N ALA A 146 10.89 9.99 -15.41
CA ALA A 146 11.02 11.42 -15.69
C ALA A 146 10.54 12.31 -14.54
N SER A 147 9.68 11.79 -13.65
CA SER A 147 9.02 12.57 -12.62
C SER A 147 9.55 12.26 -11.22
N LYS A 148 10.58 13.00 -10.77
CA LYS A 148 10.91 13.09 -9.32
C LYS A 148 9.69 13.47 -8.46
N ALA A 149 8.68 14.12 -9.06
CA ALA A 149 7.43 14.44 -8.39
C ALA A 149 6.59 13.19 -8.08
N PHE A 150 6.56 12.19 -8.97
CA PHE A 150 5.83 10.93 -8.72
C PHE A 150 6.33 10.22 -7.46
N GLU A 151 7.65 10.11 -7.31
CA GLU A 151 8.26 9.46 -6.14
C GLU A 151 7.95 10.21 -4.85
N ARG A 152 7.99 11.55 -4.86
CA ARG A 152 7.63 12.36 -3.69
C ARG A 152 6.16 12.21 -3.33
N VAL A 153 5.27 12.19 -4.32
CA VAL A 153 3.84 11.97 -4.10
C VAL A 153 3.61 10.58 -3.50
N LEU A 154 4.25 9.54 -4.03
CA LEU A 154 4.16 8.19 -3.47
C LEU A 154 4.70 8.13 -2.04
N PHE A 155 5.79 8.82 -1.73
CA PHE A 155 6.32 8.89 -0.37
C PHE A 155 5.34 9.56 0.60
N ILE A 156 4.72 10.67 0.19
CA ILE A 156 3.69 11.35 1.00
C ILE A 156 2.46 10.45 1.18
N LEU A 157 2.01 9.77 0.12
CA LEU A 157 0.91 8.82 0.21
C LEU A 157 1.23 7.66 1.16
N ALA A 158 2.45 7.13 1.13
CA ALA A 158 2.90 6.09 2.05
C ALA A 158 2.87 6.59 3.51
N LEU A 159 3.33 7.82 3.77
CA LEU A 159 3.20 8.47 5.08
C LEU A 159 1.75 8.61 5.53
N CYS A 160 0.85 9.07 4.64
CA CYS A 160 -0.57 9.19 4.95
C CYS A 160 -1.22 7.84 5.26
N VAL A 161 -0.90 6.79 4.51
CA VAL A 161 -1.40 5.43 4.76
C VAL A 161 -0.85 4.90 6.09
N GLY A 162 0.45 5.06 6.34
CA GLY A 162 1.07 4.65 7.60
C GLY A 162 0.45 5.34 8.81
N ALA A 163 0.23 6.66 8.73
CA ALA A 163 -0.39 7.46 9.78
C ALA A 163 -1.90 7.20 9.96
N TYR A 164 -2.59 6.72 8.92
CA TYR A 164 -3.99 6.28 9.04
C TYR A 164 -4.10 4.93 9.75
N THR A 165 -3.08 4.06 9.60
CA THR A 165 -3.11 2.69 10.13
C THR A 165 -2.58 2.53 11.56
N GLY A 166 -2.03 3.58 12.18
CA GLY A 166 -1.49 3.58 13.54
C GLY A 166 -1.94 4.79 14.34
#